data_AF-A0A972HJR0-F1
#
_entry.id   AF-A0A972HJR0-F1
#
_cell.length_a   1.000
_cell.length_b   1.000
_cell.length_c   1.000
_cell.angle_alpha   90.00
_cell.angle_beta   90.00
_cell.angle_gamma   90.00
#
_symmetry.space_group_name_H-M   'P 1'
#
loop_
_entity.id
_entity.type
_entity.pdbx_description
1 polymer ?
#
loop_
_entity_poly.entity_id
_entity_poly.type
_entity_poly.pdbx_seq_one_letter_code
_entity_poly.pdbx_strand_id
1 'polypeptide(L)'
;MHYLLRDTVLTVHSYRFEDPAWRERPFEGRHLMTYRYVPIEETRSFPAGTVVVFMNQRTNRVVAHLLEPGAPDALVVWGFWNAIFEQKEYAESYKLEQLARKMLAEDPTLQETFLKQLKSDSAFAANPRARLYFFYRRSPYWDQQLNRYPVGKLMQKVPLPVTIQSPILQN
;
A
#
# COMPACT_ATOMS: atom_id res chain seq x y z
N MET A 1 0.40 12.10 -22.61
CA MET A 1 0.20 11.19 -21.47
C MET A 1 0.58 9.79 -21.95
N HIS A 2 1.43 9.08 -21.22
CA HIS A 2 1.88 7.75 -21.61
C HIS A 2 1.13 6.69 -20.81
N TYR A 3 0.84 5.58 -21.46
CA TYR A 3 0.15 4.45 -20.83
C TYR A 3 0.86 3.16 -21.19
N LEU A 4 0.91 2.21 -20.26
CA LEU A 4 1.34 0.85 -20.57
C LEU A 4 0.37 0.20 -21.56
N LEU A 5 0.91 -0.38 -22.64
CA LEU A 5 0.14 -1.03 -23.70
C LEU A 5 -0.30 -2.46 -23.35
N ARG A 6 0.35 -3.05 -22.35
CA ARG A 6 0.09 -4.41 -21.86
C ARG A 6 0.46 -4.50 -20.39
N ASP A 7 -0.06 -5.52 -19.73
CA ASP A 7 0.35 -5.88 -18.38
C ASP A 7 1.87 -6.05 -18.32
N THR A 8 2.50 -5.38 -17.36
CA THR A 8 3.95 -5.34 -17.24
C THR A 8 4.34 -5.55 -15.78
N VAL A 9 5.20 -6.53 -15.53
CA VAL A 9 5.80 -6.75 -14.22
C VAL A 9 7.03 -5.88 -14.09
N LEU A 10 7.06 -5.04 -13.06
CA LEU A 10 8.14 -4.08 -12.80
C LEU A 10 8.60 -4.17 -11.34
N THR A 11 9.91 -4.08 -11.14
CA THR A 11 10.50 -3.79 -9.84
C THR A 11 10.50 -2.29 -9.62
N VAL A 12 9.83 -1.84 -8.55
CA VAL A 12 9.58 -0.42 -8.27
C VAL A 12 9.89 -0.10 -6.82
N HIS A 13 10.31 1.14 -6.58
CA HIS A 13 10.23 1.73 -5.25
C HIS A 13 8.83 2.29 -5.01
N SER A 14 8.25 2.01 -3.86
CA SER A 14 6.92 2.48 -3.48
C SER A 14 6.86 2.70 -1.96
N TYR A 15 5.66 2.78 -1.42
CA TYR A 15 5.43 2.98 0.01
C TYR A 15 4.36 2.01 0.52
N ARG A 16 4.48 1.61 1.79
CA ARG A 16 3.36 1.11 2.59
C ARG A 16 3.04 2.09 3.69
N PHE A 17 1.76 2.18 4.03
CA PHE A 17 1.28 3.06 5.09
C PHE A 17 1.09 2.30 6.39
N GLU A 18 1.38 3.00 7.49
CA GLU A 18 1.13 2.56 8.84
C GLU A 18 0.24 3.57 9.55
N ASP A 19 -0.60 3.05 10.44
CA ASP A 19 -1.56 3.82 11.23
C ASP A 19 -2.36 4.86 10.41
N PRO A 20 -2.97 4.47 9.27
CA PRO A 20 -3.81 5.39 8.51
C PRO A 20 -5.05 5.75 9.31
N ALA A 21 -5.38 7.04 9.34
CA ALA A 21 -6.59 7.56 9.96
C ALA A 21 -7.17 8.69 9.12
N TRP A 22 -8.50 8.69 8.98
CA TRP A 22 -9.23 9.82 8.42
C TRP A 22 -9.31 10.94 9.44
N ARG A 23 -9.12 12.18 8.99
CA ARG A 23 -9.48 13.35 9.79
C ARG A 23 -10.98 13.34 10.02
N GLU A 24 -11.37 13.55 11.27
CA GLU A 24 -12.78 13.52 11.70
C GLU A 24 -13.65 14.53 10.95
N ARG A 25 -13.09 15.72 10.67
CA ARG A 25 -13.80 16.78 9.95
C ARG A 25 -13.33 16.86 8.49
N PRO A 26 -14.27 17.00 7.53
CA PRO A 26 -13.90 17.22 6.14
C PRO A 26 -13.32 18.63 5.94
N PHE A 27 -12.50 18.78 4.90
CA PHE A 27 -12.00 20.05 4.39
C PHE A 27 -12.19 20.07 2.87
N GLU A 28 -12.81 21.13 2.34
CA GLU A 28 -13.15 21.25 0.92
C GLU A 28 -13.86 20.01 0.34
N GLY A 29 -14.77 19.41 1.12
CA GLY A 29 -15.53 18.23 0.70
C GLY A 29 -14.76 16.91 0.75
N ARG A 30 -13.57 16.87 1.37
CA ARG A 30 -12.73 15.66 1.45
C ARG A 30 -12.37 15.32 2.89
N HIS A 31 -12.34 14.04 3.21
CA HIS A 31 -11.71 13.54 4.43
C HIS A 31 -10.23 13.30 4.14
N LEU A 32 -9.39 14.18 4.68
CA LEU A 32 -7.95 14.06 4.56
C LEU A 32 -7.43 12.89 5.40
N MET A 33 -6.27 12.36 5.02
CA MET A 33 -5.62 11.23 5.67
C MET A 33 -4.42 11.69 6.50
N THR A 34 -4.24 11.06 7.65
CA THR A 34 -2.98 11.07 8.42
C THR A 34 -2.43 9.65 8.46
N TYR A 35 -1.12 9.49 8.35
CA TYR A 35 -0.45 8.19 8.31
C TYR A 35 1.05 8.36 8.55
N ARG A 36 1.73 7.26 8.91
CA ARG A 36 3.15 7.08 8.63
C ARG A 36 3.32 6.32 7.31
N TYR A 37 4.47 6.45 6.67
CA TYR A 37 4.79 5.71 5.45
C TYR A 37 6.21 5.14 5.51
N VAL A 38 6.36 3.93 5.00
CA VAL A 38 7.62 3.18 4.95
C VAL A 38 7.98 2.94 3.49
N PRO A 39 9.17 3.36 3.03
CA PRO A 39 9.66 3.02 1.70
C PRO A 39 9.82 1.52 1.54
N ILE A 40 9.41 1.00 0.39
CA ILE A 40 9.59 -0.40 0.02
C ILE A 40 10.13 -0.51 -1.39
N GLU A 41 10.79 -1.62 -1.68
CA GLU A 41 11.08 -2.08 -3.03
C GLU A 41 10.30 -3.37 -3.26
N GLU A 42 9.57 -3.45 -4.37
CA GLU A 42 8.77 -4.62 -4.69
C GLU A 42 8.68 -4.87 -6.19
N THR A 43 8.52 -6.13 -6.57
CA THR A 43 8.18 -6.53 -7.94
C THR A 43 6.68 -6.78 -8.03
N ARG A 44 5.99 -6.03 -8.89
CA ARG A 44 4.54 -6.14 -9.05
C ARG A 44 4.06 -6.00 -10.48
N SER A 45 2.91 -6.59 -10.77
CA SER A 45 2.23 -6.41 -12.05
C SER A 45 1.49 -5.07 -12.08
N PHE A 46 1.64 -4.35 -13.18
CA PHE A 46 0.88 -3.16 -13.52
C PHE A 46 0.03 -3.47 -14.75
N PRO A 47 -1.30 -3.28 -14.69
CA PRO A 47 -2.17 -3.61 -15.82
C PRO A 47 -1.95 -2.67 -17.01
N ALA A 48 -2.33 -3.12 -18.20
CA ALA A 48 -2.48 -2.26 -19.37
C ALA A 48 -3.36 -1.02 -19.02
N GLY A 49 -3.02 0.14 -19.58
CA GLY A 49 -3.67 1.41 -19.24
C GLY A 49 -3.11 2.09 -17.98
N THR A 50 -2.17 1.47 -17.25
CA THR A 50 -1.42 2.17 -16.18
C THR A 50 -0.74 3.42 -16.75
N VAL A 51 -0.94 4.55 -16.08
CA VAL A 51 -0.33 5.84 -16.45
C VAL A 51 1.17 5.79 -16.16
N VAL A 52 1.97 6.19 -17.15
CA VAL A 52 3.41 6.38 -17.01
C VAL A 52 3.72 7.87 -17.09
N VAL A 53 4.43 8.38 -16.08
CA VAL A 53 4.83 9.78 -15.99
C VAL A 53 6.35 9.88 -16.05
N PHE A 54 6.88 10.41 -17.15
CA PHE A 54 8.31 10.70 -17.24
C PHE A 54 8.63 11.97 -16.45
N MET A 55 9.67 11.89 -15.60
CA MET A 55 10.05 12.99 -14.70
C MET A 55 11.01 14.01 -15.33
N ASN A 56 11.55 13.75 -16.53
CA ASN A 56 12.41 14.70 -17.25
C ASN A 56 11.57 15.72 -18.03
N GLN A 57 10.80 16.53 -17.32
CA GLN A 57 9.96 17.58 -17.88
C GLN A 57 9.84 18.78 -16.92
N ARG A 58 9.47 19.95 -17.44
CA ARG A 58 9.39 21.21 -16.68
C ARG A 58 8.46 21.13 -15.46
N THR A 59 7.43 20.30 -15.50
CA THR A 59 6.39 20.17 -14.46
C THR A 59 6.69 19.08 -13.42
N ASN A 60 7.91 18.52 -13.40
CA ASN A 60 8.27 17.41 -12.53
C ASN A 60 8.04 17.66 -11.03
N ARG A 61 8.22 18.91 -10.56
CA ARG A 61 7.94 19.31 -9.18
C ARG A 61 6.46 19.14 -8.84
N VAL A 62 5.56 19.52 -9.75
CA VAL A 62 4.11 19.35 -9.57
C VAL A 62 3.77 17.86 -9.45
N VAL A 63 4.36 17.03 -10.31
CA VAL A 63 4.19 15.57 -10.24
C VAL A 63 4.66 15.03 -8.88
N ALA A 64 5.83 15.46 -8.39
CA ALA A 64 6.33 15.05 -7.08
C ALA A 64 5.41 15.52 -5.94
N HIS A 65 4.93 16.76 -5.97
CA HIS A 65 3.99 17.28 -4.97
C HIS A 65 2.66 16.51 -4.92
N LEU A 66 2.17 16.02 -6.07
CA LEU A 66 0.93 15.24 -6.14
C LEU A 66 1.11 13.77 -5.77
N LEU A 67 2.27 13.18 -6.06
CA LEU A 67 2.49 11.73 -5.98
C LEU A 67 3.41 11.27 -4.85
N GLU A 68 4.16 12.15 -4.18
CA GLU A 68 4.96 11.75 -3.01
C GLU A 68 4.13 11.85 -1.72
N PRO A 69 3.96 10.77 -0.93
CA PRO A 69 3.09 10.79 0.24
C PRO A 69 3.46 11.78 1.34
N GLY A 70 4.70 12.25 1.35
CA GLY A 70 5.19 13.26 2.29
C GLY A 70 4.91 14.70 1.87
N ALA A 71 4.39 14.94 0.65
CA ALA A 71 4.04 16.28 0.20
C ALA A 71 2.69 16.73 0.80
N PRO A 72 2.54 18.02 1.15
CA PRO A 72 1.30 18.54 1.74
C PRO A 72 0.09 18.44 0.78
N ASP A 73 0.35 18.53 -0.52
CA ASP A 73 -0.65 18.47 -1.59
C ASP A 73 -0.78 17.09 -2.23
N ALA A 74 -0.23 16.06 -1.59
CA ALA A 74 -0.28 14.72 -2.14
C ALA A 74 -1.72 14.24 -2.26
N LEU A 75 -2.04 13.60 -3.38
CA LEU A 75 -3.38 13.07 -3.65
C LEU A 75 -3.84 12.08 -2.56
N VAL A 76 -2.90 11.34 -1.95
CA VAL A 76 -3.18 10.45 -0.82
C VAL A 76 -3.58 11.21 0.46
N VAL A 77 -2.94 12.35 0.76
CA VAL A 77 -3.32 13.22 1.89
C VAL A 77 -4.74 13.73 1.68
N TRP A 78 -5.07 14.13 0.46
CA TRP A 78 -6.39 14.64 0.08
C TRP A 78 -7.46 13.55 -0.14
N GLY A 79 -7.15 12.30 0.19
CA GLY A 79 -8.09 11.20 0.20
C GLY A 79 -8.55 10.73 -1.19
N PHE A 80 -7.80 11.03 -2.26
CA PHE A 80 -8.10 10.49 -3.60
C PHE A 80 -7.88 8.98 -3.70
N TRP A 81 -7.15 8.38 -2.77
CA TRP A 81 -6.89 6.94 -2.70
C TRP A 81 -7.41 6.29 -1.42
N ASN A 82 -8.50 6.79 -0.83
CA ASN A 82 -9.05 6.22 0.41
C ASN A 82 -9.29 4.70 0.34
N ALA A 83 -9.66 4.18 -0.83
CA ALA A 83 -9.89 2.77 -1.07
C ALA A 83 -8.68 1.85 -0.74
N ILE A 84 -7.45 2.36 -0.69
CA ILE A 84 -6.28 1.54 -0.30
C ILE A 84 -6.19 1.33 1.21
N PHE A 85 -6.88 2.14 2.01
CA PHE A 85 -6.93 2.04 3.47
C PHE A 85 -8.13 1.24 3.98
N GLU A 86 -9.04 0.88 3.08
CA GLU A 86 -10.25 0.12 3.40
C GLU A 86 -9.96 -1.38 3.36
N GLN A 87 -10.09 -2.04 4.51
CA GLN A 87 -10.07 -3.49 4.56
C GLN A 87 -11.37 -4.02 3.92
N LYS A 88 -11.24 -4.70 2.78
CA LYS A 88 -12.39 -5.19 2.02
C LYS A 88 -12.93 -6.52 2.51
N GLU A 89 -12.08 -7.34 3.11
CA GLU A 89 -12.42 -8.69 3.54
C GLU A 89 -12.18 -8.90 5.03
N TYR A 90 -13.20 -9.43 5.70
CA TYR A 90 -13.12 -9.86 7.09
C TYR A 90 -13.26 -11.38 7.16
N ALA A 91 -12.45 -12.00 8.02
CA ALA A 91 -12.56 -13.42 8.31
C ALA A 91 -13.35 -13.62 9.61
N GLU A 92 -14.27 -14.58 9.58
CA GLU A 92 -15.05 -14.99 10.75
C GLU A 92 -14.15 -15.51 11.88
N SER A 93 -14.47 -15.12 13.12
CA SER A 93 -13.63 -15.41 14.30
C SER A 93 -13.34 -16.91 14.49
N TYR A 94 -14.31 -17.78 14.22
CA TYR A 94 -14.11 -19.24 14.35
C TYR A 94 -13.13 -19.80 13.31
N LYS A 95 -13.14 -19.25 12.08
CA LYS A 95 -12.16 -19.62 11.04
C LYS A 95 -10.76 -19.12 11.42
N LEU A 96 -10.68 -17.91 11.96
CA LEU A 96 -9.42 -17.35 12.44
C LEU A 96 -8.84 -18.13 13.61
N GLU A 97 -9.67 -18.66 14.51
CA GLU A 97 -9.18 -19.49 15.61
C GLU A 97 -8.57 -20.80 15.11
N GLN A 98 -9.26 -21.49 14.19
CA GLN A 98 -8.73 -22.72 13.58
C GLN A 98 -7.42 -22.45 12.84
N LEU A 99 -7.37 -21.35 12.09
CA LEU A 99 -6.16 -20.91 11.38
C LEU A 99 -5.02 -20.59 12.36
N ALA A 100 -5.28 -19.85 13.44
CA ALA A 100 -4.29 -19.50 14.45
C ALA A 100 -3.69 -20.77 15.10
N ARG A 101 -4.53 -21.75 15.46
CA ARG A 101 -4.07 -23.03 16.02
C ARG A 101 -3.17 -23.78 15.04
N LYS A 102 -3.55 -23.82 13.76
CA LYS A 102 -2.75 -24.43 12.70
C LYS A 102 -1.40 -23.73 12.54
N MET A 103 -1.40 -22.40 12.42
CA MET A 103 -0.19 -21.60 12.27
C MET A 103 0.76 -21.76 13.46
N LEU A 104 0.24 -21.82 14.69
CA LEU A 104 1.06 -22.07 15.88
C LEU A 104 1.68 -23.47 15.91
N ALA A 105 0.97 -24.48 15.42
CA ALA A 105 1.48 -25.85 15.37
C ALA A 105 2.55 -26.04 14.27
N GLU A 106 2.44 -25.28 13.17
CA GLU A 106 3.33 -25.39 12.01
C GLU A 106 4.58 -24.50 12.12
N ASP A 107 4.52 -23.39 12.88
CA ASP A 107 5.61 -22.42 13.00
C ASP A 107 5.95 -22.09 14.47
N PRO A 108 6.96 -22.77 15.05
CA PRO A 108 7.44 -22.49 16.40
C PRO A 108 7.95 -21.04 16.59
N THR A 109 8.52 -20.43 15.55
CA THR A 109 9.05 -19.05 15.63
C THR A 109 7.94 -18.02 15.73
N LEU A 110 6.82 -18.27 15.03
CA LEU A 110 5.60 -17.48 15.17
C LEU A 110 5.00 -17.64 16.58
N GLN A 111 5.00 -18.85 17.13
CA GLN A 111 4.55 -19.09 18.50
C GLN A 111 5.37 -18.30 19.52
N GLU A 112 6.70 -18.33 19.43
CA GLU A 112 7.58 -17.53 20.30
C GLU A 112 7.28 -16.03 20.17
N THR A 113 7.12 -15.54 18.94
CA THR A 113 6.79 -14.12 18.67
C THR A 113 5.46 -13.73 19.30
N PHE A 114 4.44 -14.58 19.16
CA PHE A 114 3.12 -14.35 19.75
C PHE A 114 3.19 -14.32 21.29
N LEU A 115 3.86 -15.29 21.91
CA LEU A 115 4.02 -15.36 23.36
C LEU A 115 4.81 -14.17 23.91
N LYS A 116 5.84 -13.72 23.19
CA LYS A 116 6.60 -12.51 23.53
C LYS A 116 5.68 -11.29 23.55
N GLN A 117 4.90 -11.07 22.49
CA GLN A 117 3.94 -9.96 22.43
C GLN A 117 2.90 -10.06 23.55
N LEU A 118 2.38 -11.26 23.82
CA LEU A 118 1.40 -11.52 24.86
C LEU A 118 1.94 -11.15 26.25
N LYS A 119 3.24 -11.35 26.49
CA LYS A 119 3.89 -11.01 27.77
C LYS A 119 4.23 -9.52 27.87
N SER A 120 4.63 -8.88 26.77
CA SER A 120 5.12 -7.49 26.78
C SER A 120 4.03 -6.43 26.62
N ASP A 121 2.85 -6.79 26.10
CA ASP A 121 1.77 -5.85 25.77
C ASP A 121 0.44 -6.30 26.42
N SER A 122 0.09 -5.67 27.54
CA SER A 122 -1.11 -5.99 28.32
C SER A 122 -2.41 -5.65 27.57
N ALA A 123 -2.41 -4.61 26.74
CA ALA A 123 -3.55 -4.23 25.93
C ALA A 123 -3.82 -5.28 24.83
N PHE A 124 -2.75 -5.78 24.20
CA PHE A 124 -2.85 -6.91 23.28
C PHE A 124 -3.32 -8.19 23.97
N ALA A 125 -2.76 -8.52 25.14
CA ALA A 125 -3.12 -9.71 25.89
C ALA A 125 -4.60 -9.73 26.30
N ALA A 126 -5.14 -8.58 26.69
CA ALA A 126 -6.53 -8.40 27.09
C ALA A 126 -7.52 -8.37 25.91
N ASN A 127 -7.06 -8.35 24.66
CA ASN A 127 -7.91 -8.19 23.48
C ASN A 127 -7.95 -9.48 22.60
N PRO A 128 -9.00 -10.32 22.73
CA PRO A 128 -9.14 -11.54 21.93
C PRO A 128 -9.12 -11.30 20.42
N ARG A 129 -9.75 -10.22 19.95
CA ARG A 129 -9.78 -9.85 18.54
C ARG A 129 -8.38 -9.50 18.03
N ALA A 130 -7.61 -8.71 18.79
CA ALA A 130 -6.24 -8.35 18.44
C ALA A 130 -5.34 -9.59 18.32
N ARG A 131 -5.51 -10.56 19.22
CA ARG A 131 -4.77 -11.84 19.19
C ARG A 131 -5.09 -12.66 17.95
N LEU A 132 -6.37 -12.82 17.57
CA LEU A 132 -6.73 -13.50 16.32
C LEU A 132 -6.20 -12.74 15.10
N TYR A 133 -6.28 -11.42 15.13
CA TYR A 133 -5.81 -10.56 14.05
C TYR A 133 -4.29 -10.57 13.87
N PHE A 134 -3.52 -10.90 14.91
CA PHE A 134 -2.08 -11.12 14.81
C PHE A 134 -1.77 -12.27 13.84
N PHE A 135 -2.53 -13.37 13.90
CA PHE A 135 -2.40 -14.51 12.99
C PHE A 135 -2.95 -14.20 11.62
N TYR A 136 -4.13 -13.57 11.54
CA TYR A 136 -4.74 -13.23 10.26
C TYR A 136 -3.83 -12.40 9.37
N ARG A 137 -3.19 -11.35 9.93
CA ARG A 137 -2.22 -10.49 9.23
C ARG A 137 -0.98 -11.21 8.69
N ARG A 138 -0.66 -12.38 9.25
CA ARG A 138 0.48 -13.23 8.83
C ARG A 138 0.04 -14.43 8.01
N SER A 139 -1.25 -14.54 7.73
CA SER A 139 -1.80 -15.64 6.95
C SER A 139 -1.76 -15.33 5.45
N PRO A 140 -1.82 -16.36 4.59
CA PRO A 140 -1.95 -16.19 3.14
C PRO A 140 -3.24 -15.46 2.71
N TYR A 141 -4.24 -15.38 3.58
CA TYR A 141 -5.54 -14.75 3.31
C TYR A 141 -5.56 -13.25 3.61
N TRP A 142 -4.47 -12.69 4.15
CA TRP A 142 -4.38 -11.27 4.41
C TRP A 142 -4.36 -10.48 3.09
N ASP A 143 -5.17 -9.42 3.02
CA ASP A 143 -5.19 -8.52 1.87
C ASP A 143 -3.83 -7.80 1.75
N GLN A 144 -3.03 -8.26 0.79
CA GLN A 144 -1.71 -7.70 0.52
C GLN A 144 -1.77 -6.30 -0.09
N GLN A 145 -2.94 -5.87 -0.61
CA GLN A 145 -3.16 -4.53 -1.16
C GLN A 145 -3.50 -3.50 -0.09
N LEU A 146 -3.92 -3.94 1.12
CA LEU A 146 -4.23 -3.01 2.20
C LEU A 146 -3.00 -2.17 2.56
N ASN A 147 -3.21 -0.85 2.60
CA ASN A 147 -2.21 0.17 2.89
C ASN A 147 -1.03 0.20 1.91
N ARG A 148 -1.17 -0.38 0.71
CA ARG A 148 -0.14 -0.37 -0.33
C ARG A 148 -0.34 0.80 -1.28
N TYR A 149 0.70 1.60 -1.50
CA TYR A 149 0.59 2.77 -2.35
C TYR A 149 0.47 2.39 -3.85
N PRO A 150 -0.49 2.96 -4.61
CA PRO A 150 -0.69 2.58 -6.00
C PRO A 150 0.38 3.13 -6.95
N VAL A 151 1.19 4.11 -6.53
CA VAL A 151 2.26 4.69 -7.35
C VAL A 151 3.56 3.93 -7.13
N GLY A 152 4.21 3.51 -8.21
CA GLY A 152 5.55 2.94 -8.21
C GLY A 152 6.55 3.85 -8.91
N LYS A 153 7.78 3.91 -8.41
CA LYS A 153 8.89 4.69 -8.95
C LYS A 153 9.93 3.77 -9.56
N LEU A 154 10.33 4.06 -10.79
CA LEU A 154 11.45 3.42 -11.43
C LEU A 154 12.70 4.28 -11.17
N MET A 155 13.65 3.74 -10.42
CA MET A 155 14.90 4.44 -10.09
C MET A 155 15.97 4.26 -11.17
N GLN A 156 15.69 3.43 -12.17
CA GLN A 156 16.56 3.15 -13.31
C GLN A 156 15.76 3.30 -14.61
N LYS A 157 16.46 3.57 -15.71
CA LYS A 157 15.82 3.58 -17.03
C LYS A 157 15.48 2.15 -17.43
N VAL A 158 14.18 1.84 -17.45
CA VAL A 158 13.65 0.57 -17.92
C VAL A 158 12.87 0.83 -19.22
N PRO A 159 13.10 0.05 -20.30
CA PRO A 159 12.26 0.12 -21.49
C PRO A 159 10.82 -0.28 -21.13
N LEU A 160 9.86 0.62 -21.36
CA LEU A 160 8.45 0.37 -21.07
C LEU A 160 7.66 0.25 -22.39
N PRO A 161 6.70 -0.69 -22.48
CA PRO A 161 5.81 -0.78 -23.63
C PRO A 161 4.75 0.32 -23.52
N VAL A 162 5.12 1.56 -23.85
CA VAL A 162 4.23 2.73 -23.73
C VAL A 162 3.74 3.23 -25.08
N THR A 163 2.61 3.96 -25.06
CA THR A 163 2.18 4.78 -26.19
C THR A 163 3.30 5.74 -26.61
N ILE A 164 3.72 5.65 -27.89
CA ILE A 164 4.66 6.60 -28.49
C ILE A 164 3.91 7.93 -28.64
N GLN A 165 4.44 9.02 -28.10
CA GLN A 165 3.98 10.35 -28.46
C GLN A 165 4.37 10.62 -29.91
N SER A 166 3.40 10.92 -30.78
CA SER A 166 3.70 11.48 -32.10
C SER A 166 4.65 12.67 -31.95
N PRO A 167 5.73 12.78 -32.75
CA PRO A 167 6.60 13.94 -32.75
C PRO A 167 5.88 15.11 -33.44
N ILE A 168 5.11 15.89 -32.66
CA ILE A 168 4.56 17.19 -33.08
C ILE A 168 4.71 18.05 -31.82
N LEU A 169 5.61 19.03 -31.69
CA LEU A 169 6.11 20.05 -32.60
C LEU A 169 7.60 20.29 -32.31
N GLN A 170 8.48 20.05 -33.29
CA GLN A 170 9.67 20.87 -33.47
C GLN A 170 9.40 21.74 -34.69
N ASN A 171 8.93 22.97 -34.45
CA ASN A 171 9.02 24.11 -35.36
C ASN A 171 9.15 25.35 -34.47
#